data_AF-A0A080M591-F1
#
_entry.id   AF-A0A080M591-F1
#
_cell.length_a   1.000
_cell.length_b   1.000
_cell.length_c   1.000
_cell.angle_alpha   90.00
_cell.angle_beta   90.00
_cell.angle_gamma   90.00
#
_symmetry.space_group_name_H-M   'P 1'
#
loop_
_entity.id
_entity.type
_entity.pdbx_description
1 polymer ?
#
loop_
_entity_poly.entity_id
_entity_poly.type
_entity_poly.pdbx_seq_one_letter_code
_entity_poly.pdbx_strand_id
1 'polypeptide(L)'
;MRTVTYNLLQFLTEARRGAFVIPRFQRPFVWNHAQVKLLIDSISRNYPIGSLLLLQETIPNDPFLSSRAIDAVIGESDGDDSAEADLSQPAFPPAVYYVLDGQQRLTSLVRVFLQASKESFYYFDLDKLLETDAGDRNAAAWVVRRNAGRKFPARYMRSDAITDDERCSVLAQEYFESSYEPMKGDRPAQRKAVAKVNRVFETMRNYQIPLVIVDRGDSTEAICRIFETINSTGTRLTTFDLAVARFFPSPDLHNLWQQSKTKHAVLERFSAEGERVLQIVAIVSGYEQRSGYEQRSYVEPTRGTLLNLTGNDVSARWDDCANALAQALDWVEDHGAVPGLLSNDALLVPLAYFLANVTHKWKSLNPSYNTVLERWYFSHSLQQGARQASNYKIGQTVSSLHRWLTEDQLPEIPRVRLDPTELLRLAKTDARYQAILSLLRWKGGKDLWTEETLR
;
A
#
# COMPACT_ATOMS: atom_id res chain seq x y z
N MET A 1 1.69 -18.66 -7.54
CA MET A 1 3.03 -18.02 -7.40
C MET A 1 4.08 -18.78 -8.19
N ARG A 2 4.74 -18.10 -9.14
CA ARG A 2 5.79 -18.66 -10.01
C ARG A 2 6.97 -17.70 -10.09
N THR A 3 8.18 -18.24 -10.21
CA THR A 3 9.39 -17.44 -10.44
C THR A 3 9.85 -17.65 -11.86
N VAL A 4 10.07 -16.55 -12.58
CA VAL A 4 10.57 -16.52 -13.95
C VAL A 4 11.71 -15.53 -14.04
N THR A 5 12.63 -15.73 -14.97
CA THR A 5 13.76 -14.83 -15.21
C THR A 5 13.64 -14.28 -16.61
N TYR A 6 13.79 -12.97 -16.75
CA TYR A 6 13.85 -12.30 -18.05
C TYR A 6 15.18 -11.59 -18.17
N ASN A 7 15.75 -11.59 -19.39
CA ASN A 7 16.89 -10.73 -19.65
C ASN A 7 16.45 -9.26 -19.68
N LEU A 8 17.41 -8.34 -19.56
CA LEU A 8 17.15 -6.91 -19.53
C LEU A 8 16.36 -6.43 -20.77
N LEU A 9 16.70 -6.92 -21.96
CA LEU A 9 16.05 -6.48 -23.20
C LEU A 9 14.57 -6.90 -23.24
N GLN A 10 14.26 -8.16 -22.91
CA GLN A 10 12.89 -8.67 -22.78
C GLN A 10 12.09 -7.84 -21.79
N PHE A 11 12.68 -7.56 -20.62
CA PHE A 11 12.04 -6.74 -19.59
C PHE A 11 11.74 -5.31 -20.08
N LEU A 12 12.67 -4.67 -20.79
CA LEU A 12 12.49 -3.32 -21.31
C LEU A 12 11.44 -3.26 -22.43
N THR A 13 11.38 -4.26 -23.30
CA THR A 13 10.33 -4.38 -24.32
C THR A 13 8.94 -4.42 -23.70
N GLU A 14 8.78 -5.16 -22.62
CA GLU A 14 7.49 -5.33 -21.94
C GLU A 14 7.11 -4.09 -21.14
N ALA A 15 8.10 -3.42 -20.55
CA ALA A 15 7.90 -2.08 -19.96
C ALA A 15 7.47 -1.05 -21.02
N ARG A 16 8.06 -1.09 -22.23
CA ARG A 16 7.69 -0.22 -23.35
C ARG A 16 6.26 -0.47 -23.84
N ARG A 17 5.79 -1.72 -23.80
CA ARG A 17 4.39 -2.10 -24.11
C ARG A 17 3.38 -1.69 -23.04
N GLY A 18 3.83 -1.17 -21.89
CA GLY A 18 2.96 -0.80 -20.79
C GLY A 18 2.49 -1.99 -19.95
N ALA A 19 3.19 -3.13 -19.98
CA ALA A 19 2.82 -4.34 -19.24
C ALA A 19 2.85 -4.14 -17.71
N PHE A 20 3.65 -3.20 -17.20
CA PHE A 20 3.79 -2.95 -15.76
C PHE A 20 3.08 -1.68 -15.32
N VAL A 21 2.29 -1.79 -14.25
CA VAL A 21 1.59 -0.67 -13.62
C VAL A 21 1.92 -0.59 -12.13
N ILE A 22 1.84 0.61 -11.57
CA ILE A 22 2.13 0.84 -10.16
C ILE A 22 0.81 1.04 -9.40
N PRO A 23 0.50 0.25 -8.36
CA PRO A 23 -0.66 0.51 -7.52
C PRO A 23 -0.63 1.93 -6.93
N ARG A 24 -1.77 2.63 -6.91
CA ARG A 24 -1.84 4.06 -6.54
C ARG A 24 -1.38 4.35 -5.11
N PHE A 25 -1.59 3.43 -4.18
CA PHE A 25 -1.15 3.55 -2.79
C PHE A 25 0.37 3.50 -2.62
N GLN A 26 1.10 3.00 -3.62
CA GLN A 26 2.56 3.02 -3.54
C GLN A 26 3.09 4.44 -3.70
N ARG A 27 4.04 4.78 -2.83
CA ARG A 27 4.73 6.07 -2.83
C ARG A 27 5.29 6.43 -4.21
N PRO A 28 5.39 7.73 -4.52
CA PRO A 28 6.09 8.20 -5.71
C PRO A 28 7.53 7.66 -5.82
N PHE A 29 8.15 7.85 -6.98
CA PHE A 29 9.56 7.54 -7.14
C PHE A 29 10.41 8.49 -6.27
N VAL A 30 11.27 7.94 -5.42
CA VAL A 30 12.07 8.71 -4.44
C VAL A 30 13.57 8.46 -4.54
N TRP A 31 14.02 7.54 -5.40
CA TRP A 31 15.44 7.26 -5.55
C TRP A 31 16.21 8.45 -6.14
N ASN A 32 17.33 8.78 -5.51
CA ASN A 32 18.24 9.81 -5.99
C ASN A 32 19.16 9.25 -7.10
N HIS A 33 19.89 10.15 -7.76
CA HIS A 33 20.77 9.75 -8.87
C HIS A 33 21.86 8.76 -8.43
N ALA A 34 22.41 8.88 -7.22
CA ALA A 34 23.46 7.98 -6.74
C ALA A 34 22.95 6.54 -6.58
N GLN A 35 21.72 6.36 -6.07
CA GLN A 35 21.07 5.04 -5.96
C GLN A 35 20.84 4.42 -7.34
N VAL A 36 20.40 5.22 -8.32
CA VAL A 36 20.25 4.76 -9.71
C VAL A 36 21.60 4.30 -10.28
N LYS A 37 22.67 5.07 -10.09
CA LYS A 37 24.02 4.69 -10.57
C LYS A 37 24.47 3.35 -9.99
N LEU A 38 24.30 3.15 -8.68
CA LEU A 38 24.69 1.90 -8.00
C LEU A 38 23.91 0.70 -8.51
N LEU A 39 22.62 0.88 -8.86
CA LEU A 39 21.82 -0.17 -9.49
C LEU A 39 22.42 -0.57 -10.84
N ILE A 40 22.73 0.39 -11.70
CA ILE A 40 23.29 0.12 -13.03
C ILE A 40 24.69 -0.49 -12.94
N ASP A 41 25.53 -0.02 -12.00
CA ASP A 41 26.84 -0.62 -11.73
C ASP A 41 26.70 -2.08 -11.28
N SER A 42 25.74 -2.39 -10.41
CA SER A 42 25.46 -3.77 -9.98
C SER A 42 25.10 -4.67 -11.17
N ILE A 43 24.27 -4.18 -12.10
CA ILE A 43 23.89 -4.91 -13.32
C ILE A 43 25.10 -5.12 -14.23
N SER A 44 25.92 -4.09 -14.42
CA SER A 44 27.14 -4.15 -15.24
C SER A 44 28.17 -5.17 -14.75
N ARG A 45 28.14 -5.47 -13.44
CA ARG A 45 29.01 -6.44 -12.77
C ARG A 45 28.34 -7.81 -12.57
N ASN A 46 27.11 -7.98 -13.05
CA ASN A 46 26.27 -9.15 -12.83
C ASN A 46 26.04 -9.46 -11.33
N TYR A 47 26.01 -8.44 -10.48
CA TYR A 47 25.67 -8.56 -9.06
C TYR A 47 24.16 -8.66 -8.85
N PRO A 48 23.69 -9.38 -7.81
CA PRO A 48 22.26 -9.55 -7.57
C PRO A 48 21.60 -8.22 -7.16
N ILE A 49 20.58 -7.79 -7.90
CA ILE A 49 19.78 -6.59 -7.57
C ILE A 49 18.49 -6.90 -6.80
N GLY A 50 18.31 -8.17 -6.40
CA GLY A 50 17.06 -8.70 -5.84
C GLY A 50 16.01 -9.03 -6.90
N SER A 51 14.87 -9.57 -6.50
CA SER A 51 13.74 -9.87 -7.39
C SER A 51 12.74 -8.71 -7.48
N LEU A 52 11.92 -8.69 -8.52
CA LEU A 52 10.70 -7.89 -8.59
C LEU A 52 9.50 -8.77 -8.23
N LEU A 53 8.59 -8.28 -7.39
CA LEU A 53 7.34 -8.96 -7.10
C LEU A 53 6.21 -8.33 -7.91
N LEU A 54 5.51 -9.17 -8.68
CA LEU A 54 4.44 -8.76 -9.57
C LEU A 54 3.14 -9.51 -9.23
N LEU A 55 2.01 -8.82 -9.32
CA LEU A 55 0.69 -9.44 -9.33
C LEU A 55 0.17 -9.41 -10.76
N GLN A 56 -0.10 -10.59 -11.32
CA GLN A 56 -0.68 -10.71 -12.66
C GLN A 56 -2.17 -10.40 -12.61
N GLU A 57 -2.59 -9.32 -13.28
CA GLU A 57 -3.99 -9.02 -13.55
C GLU A 57 -4.48 -9.90 -14.69
N THR A 58 -5.56 -10.64 -14.44
CA THR A 58 -6.15 -11.57 -15.41
C THR A 58 -7.56 -11.19 -15.81
N ILE A 59 -8.16 -10.17 -15.18
CA ILE A 59 -9.53 -9.71 -15.51
C ILE A 59 -9.47 -8.25 -15.97
N PRO A 60 -9.52 -7.99 -17.28
CA PRO A 60 -9.39 -6.65 -17.86
C PRO A 60 -10.43 -5.63 -17.36
N ASN A 61 -11.64 -6.08 -16.99
CA ASN A 61 -12.78 -5.22 -16.66
C ASN A 61 -13.10 -5.12 -15.16
N ASP A 62 -12.28 -5.73 -14.30
CA ASP A 62 -12.45 -5.65 -12.83
C ASP A 62 -11.07 -5.58 -12.16
N PRO A 63 -10.33 -4.48 -12.32
CA PRO A 63 -8.98 -4.38 -11.79
C PRO A 63 -8.98 -4.54 -10.28
N PHE A 64 -8.11 -5.43 -9.75
CA PHE A 64 -8.05 -5.68 -8.31
C PHE A 64 -7.63 -4.43 -7.50
N LEU A 65 -6.77 -3.60 -8.09
CA LEU A 65 -6.25 -2.36 -7.50
C LEU A 65 -6.27 -1.24 -8.52
N SER A 66 -6.58 -0.02 -8.06
CA SER A 66 -6.33 1.16 -8.86
C SER A 66 -4.83 1.35 -9.07
N SER A 67 -4.46 1.68 -10.31
CA SER A 67 -3.08 1.86 -10.70
C SER A 67 -2.81 3.21 -11.36
N ARG A 68 -1.53 3.49 -11.51
CA ARG A 68 -0.97 4.57 -12.30
C ARG A 68 0.16 4.01 -13.16
N ALA A 69 0.50 4.72 -14.22
CA ALA A 69 1.67 4.42 -15.03
C ALA A 69 2.95 4.50 -14.19
N ILE A 70 4.00 3.82 -14.67
CA ILE A 70 5.37 4.03 -14.19
C ILE A 70 5.68 5.53 -14.31
N ASP A 71 6.44 6.07 -13.36
CA ASP A 71 6.89 7.47 -13.42
C ASP A 71 8.02 7.63 -14.45
N ALA A 72 7.66 7.42 -15.72
CA ALA A 72 8.54 7.46 -16.88
C ALA A 72 7.74 7.91 -18.10
N VAL A 73 8.31 8.80 -18.91
CA VAL A 73 7.73 9.26 -20.18
C VAL A 73 8.42 8.49 -21.28
N ILE A 74 7.83 7.37 -21.69
CA ILE A 74 8.34 6.58 -22.80
C ILE A 74 7.83 7.29 -24.06
N GLY A 75 8.72 7.92 -24.82
CA GLY A 75 8.36 8.55 -26.08
C GLY A 75 7.89 7.50 -27.09
N GLU A 76 6.93 7.87 -27.94
CA GLU A 76 6.73 7.19 -29.23
C GLU A 76 8.04 7.39 -30.01
N SER A 77 8.70 6.32 -30.39
CA SER A 77 9.95 6.39 -31.13
C SER A 77 9.76 7.21 -32.40
N ASP A 78 10.53 8.30 -32.57
CA ASP A 78 10.75 8.92 -33.87
C ASP A 78 11.26 7.82 -34.82
N GLY A 79 10.47 7.55 -35.85
CA GLY A 79 10.59 6.53 -36.90
C GLY A 79 11.88 5.71 -36.95
N ASP A 80 11.75 4.41 -36.63
CA ASP A 80 12.33 3.35 -37.45
C ASP A 80 11.57 2.05 -37.19
N ASP A 81 10.72 1.67 -38.15
CA ASP A 81 9.89 0.45 -38.17
C ASP A 81 10.70 -0.84 -38.40
N SER A 82 12.01 -0.86 -38.09
CA SER A 82 12.92 -1.93 -38.52
C SER A 82 13.62 -2.69 -37.41
N ALA A 83 13.08 -2.68 -36.18
CA ALA A 83 13.43 -3.67 -35.17
C ALA A 83 12.23 -4.56 -34.87
N GLU A 84 11.80 -5.35 -35.86
CA GLU A 84 11.11 -6.61 -35.61
C GLU A 84 12.06 -7.52 -34.82
N ALA A 85 12.17 -7.29 -33.51
CA ALA A 85 12.73 -8.26 -32.60
C ALA A 85 11.82 -9.49 -32.68
N ASP A 86 12.33 -10.54 -33.34
CA ASP A 86 11.74 -11.88 -33.50
C ASP A 86 10.61 -12.14 -32.49
N LEU A 87 9.37 -11.93 -32.95
CA LEU A 87 8.12 -11.96 -32.15
C LEU A 87 7.65 -13.40 -31.89
N SER A 88 8.57 -14.33 -31.70
CA SER A 88 8.24 -15.71 -31.33
C SER A 88 7.83 -15.77 -29.87
N GLN A 89 6.53 -15.50 -29.65
CA GLN A 89 5.76 -15.51 -28.40
C GLN A 89 6.04 -14.30 -27.48
N PRO A 90 5.00 -13.61 -26.98
CA PRO A 90 5.21 -12.59 -25.98
C PRO A 90 5.83 -13.26 -24.75
N ALA A 91 6.99 -12.75 -24.32
CA ALA A 91 7.76 -13.33 -23.22
C ALA A 91 6.92 -13.35 -21.92
N PHE A 92 5.97 -12.41 -21.82
CA PHE A 92 4.91 -12.39 -20.81
C PHE A 92 3.60 -12.83 -21.45
N PRO A 93 2.77 -13.65 -20.79
CA PRO A 93 1.39 -13.79 -21.22
C PRO A 93 0.74 -12.39 -21.24
N PRO A 94 -0.10 -12.07 -22.26
CA PRO A 94 -0.71 -10.74 -22.39
C PRO A 94 -1.55 -10.44 -21.15
N ALA A 95 -1.01 -9.62 -20.26
CA ALA A 95 -1.57 -9.29 -18.97
C ALA A 95 -0.97 -7.96 -18.48
N VAL A 96 -1.70 -7.28 -17.60
CA VAL A 96 -1.18 -6.14 -16.85
C VAL A 96 -0.60 -6.65 -15.54
N TYR A 97 0.59 -6.21 -15.18
CA TYR A 97 1.28 -6.62 -13.96
C TYR A 97 1.37 -5.47 -12.98
N TYR A 98 0.73 -5.59 -11.82
CA TYR A 98 0.94 -4.65 -10.73
C TYR A 98 2.31 -4.92 -10.10
N VAL A 99 3.14 -3.90 -9.99
CA VAL A 99 4.44 -4.01 -9.32
C VAL A 99 4.20 -3.90 -7.81
N LEU A 100 4.33 -5.01 -7.09
CA LEU A 100 4.14 -5.06 -5.64
C LEU A 100 5.42 -4.72 -4.86
N ASP A 101 6.57 -5.12 -5.40
CA ASP A 101 7.90 -4.77 -4.88
C ASP A 101 8.87 -4.42 -6.01
N GLY A 102 9.86 -3.59 -5.69
CA GLY A 102 10.91 -3.22 -6.63
C GLY A 102 10.53 -2.10 -7.59
N GLN A 103 9.44 -1.35 -7.31
CA GLN A 103 9.01 -0.17 -8.07
C GLN A 103 10.18 0.78 -8.40
N GLN A 104 11.03 1.08 -7.41
CA GLN A 104 12.14 2.02 -7.59
C GLN A 104 13.22 1.46 -8.53
N ARG A 105 13.50 0.14 -8.45
CA ARG A 105 14.43 -0.56 -9.36
C ARG A 105 13.86 -0.56 -10.78
N LEU A 106 12.64 -1.05 -10.96
CA LEU A 106 11.94 -1.08 -12.25
C LEU A 106 11.89 0.30 -12.91
N THR A 107 11.47 1.34 -12.18
CA THR A 107 11.38 2.71 -12.71
C THR A 107 12.76 3.23 -13.11
N SER A 108 13.81 2.90 -12.36
CA SER A 108 15.19 3.31 -12.67
C SER A 108 15.70 2.67 -13.96
N LEU A 109 15.45 1.36 -14.16
CA LEU A 109 15.82 0.66 -15.39
C LEU A 109 15.14 1.28 -16.61
N VAL A 110 13.83 1.53 -16.52
CA VAL A 110 13.06 2.17 -17.58
C VAL A 110 13.60 3.57 -17.88
N ARG A 111 13.85 4.40 -16.86
CA ARG A 111 14.39 5.76 -17.05
C ARG A 111 15.78 5.78 -17.69
N VAL A 112 16.65 4.84 -17.34
CA VAL A 112 18.03 4.79 -17.85
C VAL A 112 18.06 4.22 -19.26
N PHE A 113 17.46 3.05 -19.48
CA PHE A 113 17.64 2.30 -20.72
C PHE A 113 16.64 2.66 -21.82
N LEU A 114 15.51 3.30 -21.49
CA LEU A 114 14.55 3.81 -22.47
C LEU A 114 14.56 5.35 -22.59
N GLN A 115 15.52 6.03 -21.95
CA GLN A 115 15.55 7.51 -21.88
C GLN A 115 14.26 8.14 -21.37
N ALA A 116 13.48 7.41 -20.58
CA ALA A 116 12.11 7.80 -20.25
C ALA A 116 12.01 8.76 -19.05
N SER A 117 13.02 9.63 -18.86
CA SER A 117 13.01 10.63 -17.79
C SER A 117 12.60 11.99 -18.35
N LYS A 118 11.74 12.71 -17.61
CA LYS A 118 11.04 13.93 -18.08
C LYS A 118 11.96 15.04 -18.61
N GLU A 119 13.11 15.26 -17.99
CA GLU A 119 13.94 16.47 -18.22
C GLU A 119 15.42 16.15 -18.48
N SER A 120 15.78 14.87 -18.50
CA SER A 120 17.17 14.46 -18.47
C SER A 120 17.40 13.14 -19.16
N PHE A 121 18.54 13.01 -19.81
CA PHE A 121 19.01 11.78 -20.42
C PHE A 121 20.13 11.17 -19.61
N TYR A 122 20.25 9.85 -19.71
CA TYR A 122 21.33 9.07 -19.16
C TYR A 122 22.36 8.74 -20.23
N TYR A 123 23.63 8.82 -19.83
CA TYR A 123 24.78 8.55 -20.67
C TYR A 123 25.77 7.64 -19.94
N PHE A 124 26.51 6.85 -20.71
CA PHE A 124 27.67 6.11 -20.28
C PHE A 124 28.93 6.88 -20.69
N ASP A 125 29.76 7.19 -19.71
CA ASP A 125 31.07 7.81 -19.88
C ASP A 125 32.10 6.71 -20.15
N LEU A 126 32.48 6.56 -21.43
CA LEU A 126 33.30 5.44 -21.91
C LEU A 126 34.71 5.42 -21.30
N ASP A 127 35.29 6.59 -21.02
CA ASP A 127 36.60 6.69 -20.36
C ASP A 127 36.52 6.08 -18.96
N LYS A 128 35.54 6.54 -18.18
CA LYS A 128 35.36 6.07 -16.80
C LYS A 128 34.98 4.61 -16.77
N LEU A 129 34.16 4.15 -17.71
CA LEU A 129 33.79 2.74 -17.83
C LEU A 129 35.02 1.87 -18.08
N LEU A 130 35.96 2.33 -18.92
CA LEU A 130 37.22 1.64 -19.19
C LEU A 130 38.14 1.60 -17.95
N GLU A 131 38.21 2.71 -17.20
CA GLU A 131 39.01 2.86 -15.98
C GLU A 131 38.45 2.12 -14.76
N THR A 132 37.16 1.76 -14.79
CA THR A 132 36.50 1.14 -13.64
C THR A 132 37.01 -0.30 -13.43
N ASP A 133 37.53 -0.58 -12.23
CA ASP A 133 37.93 -1.91 -11.77
C ASP A 133 37.08 -2.40 -10.58
N ALA A 134 37.26 -3.64 -10.15
CA ALA A 134 36.58 -4.22 -9.00
C ALA A 134 37.13 -3.64 -7.68
N GLY A 135 36.28 -2.94 -6.91
CA GLY A 135 36.62 -2.41 -5.58
C GLY A 135 36.77 -0.89 -5.47
N ASP A 136 36.57 -0.13 -6.55
CA ASP A 136 36.59 1.34 -6.51
C ASP A 136 35.39 1.94 -5.74
N ARG A 137 35.67 2.88 -4.83
CA ARG A 137 34.65 3.63 -4.07
C ARG A 137 33.76 4.49 -4.98
N ASN A 138 34.21 4.82 -6.20
CA ASN A 138 33.45 5.59 -7.19
C ASN A 138 33.05 4.75 -8.41
N ALA A 139 32.94 3.43 -8.25
CA ALA A 139 32.66 2.44 -9.30
C ALA A 139 31.52 2.80 -10.25
N ALA A 140 30.51 3.56 -9.81
CA ALA A 140 29.35 3.90 -10.64
C ALA A 140 29.45 5.29 -11.32
N ALA A 141 30.62 5.94 -11.29
CA ALA A 141 30.82 7.29 -11.83
C ALA A 141 30.63 7.39 -13.35
N TRP A 142 30.74 6.27 -14.06
CA TRP A 142 30.55 6.15 -15.50
C TRP A 142 29.09 6.30 -15.95
N VAL A 143 28.12 6.16 -15.04
CA VAL A 143 26.71 6.45 -15.32
C VAL A 143 26.44 7.92 -15.03
N VAL A 144 25.98 8.67 -16.03
CA VAL A 144 25.89 10.13 -15.97
C VAL A 144 24.49 10.59 -16.38
N ARG A 145 23.89 11.48 -15.57
CA ARG A 145 22.63 12.16 -15.92
C ARG A 145 22.92 13.59 -16.39
N ARG A 146 22.27 14.01 -17.48
CA ARG A 146 22.41 15.34 -18.07
C ARG A 146 21.07 15.86 -18.61
N ASN A 147 20.90 17.17 -18.65
CA ASN A 147 19.69 17.78 -19.20
C ASN A 147 19.69 17.71 -20.74
N ALA A 148 18.49 17.69 -21.33
CA ALA A 148 18.28 17.69 -22.78
C ALA A 148 18.89 18.94 -23.46
N GLY A 149 19.26 18.81 -24.74
CA GLY A 149 19.58 19.95 -25.62
C GLY A 149 21.03 20.42 -25.67
N ARG A 150 21.98 19.77 -24.95
CA ARG A 150 23.42 20.05 -25.09
C ARG A 150 24.10 19.01 -25.98
N LYS A 151 24.97 19.44 -26.90
CA LYS A 151 25.91 18.52 -27.57
C LYS A 151 26.94 18.07 -26.53
N PHE A 152 27.08 16.77 -26.37
CA PHE A 152 28.08 16.18 -25.48
C PHE A 152 29.28 15.67 -26.28
N PRO A 153 30.48 15.67 -25.68
CA PRO A 153 31.64 15.01 -26.29
C PRO A 153 31.35 13.53 -26.60
N ALA A 154 32.02 13.00 -27.63
CA ALA A 154 31.82 11.62 -28.11
C ALA A 154 32.04 10.52 -27.05
N ARG A 155 32.74 10.84 -25.95
CA ARG A 155 32.93 9.97 -24.78
C ARG A 155 31.62 9.60 -24.07
N TYR A 156 30.56 10.39 -24.26
CA TYR A 156 29.26 10.20 -23.61
C TYR A 156 28.30 9.50 -24.57
N MET A 157 28.20 8.19 -24.44
CA MET A 157 27.24 7.38 -25.20
C MET A 157 25.86 7.45 -24.56
N ARG A 158 24.80 7.67 -25.33
CA ARG A 158 23.42 7.65 -24.81
C ARG A 158 23.08 6.23 -24.32
N SER A 159 22.55 6.08 -23.10
CA SER A 159 22.45 4.75 -22.46
C SER A 159 21.43 3.79 -23.08
N ASP A 160 20.50 4.28 -23.89
CA ASP A 160 19.56 3.47 -24.68
C ASP A 160 20.21 2.84 -25.91
N ALA A 161 21.42 3.26 -26.31
CA ALA A 161 22.18 2.56 -27.34
C ALA A 161 22.38 1.07 -26.98
N ILE A 162 22.34 0.71 -25.70
CA ILE A 162 22.47 -0.67 -25.24
C ILE A 162 21.34 -1.59 -25.72
N THR A 163 20.20 -1.06 -26.17
CA THR A 163 19.12 -1.88 -26.71
C THR A 163 19.41 -2.40 -28.12
N ASP A 164 20.44 -1.86 -28.78
CA ASP A 164 20.88 -2.19 -30.12
C ASP A 164 22.38 -2.55 -30.08
N ASP A 165 22.69 -3.83 -30.21
CA ASP A 165 24.05 -4.35 -30.06
C ASP A 165 25.02 -3.78 -31.10
N GLU A 166 24.57 -3.68 -32.36
CA GLU A 166 25.38 -3.19 -33.46
C GLU A 166 25.70 -1.71 -33.26
N ARG A 167 24.66 -0.90 -33.00
CA ARG A 167 24.83 0.53 -32.75
C ARG A 167 25.75 0.79 -31.55
N CYS A 168 25.56 0.06 -30.45
CA CYS A 168 26.38 0.20 -29.26
C CYS A 168 27.86 -0.11 -29.54
N SER A 169 28.12 -1.21 -30.27
CA SER A 169 29.47 -1.65 -30.63
C SER A 169 30.17 -0.67 -31.57
N VAL A 170 29.46 -0.14 -32.58
CA VAL A 170 29.99 0.85 -33.52
C VAL A 170 30.36 2.14 -32.79
N LEU A 171 29.48 2.67 -31.94
CA LEU A 171 29.76 3.90 -31.19
C LEU A 171 30.96 3.76 -30.25
N ALA A 172 31.12 2.61 -29.60
CA ALA A 172 32.29 2.34 -28.76
C ALA A 172 33.58 2.28 -29.60
N GLN A 173 33.53 1.59 -30.75
CA GLN A 173 34.67 1.47 -31.66
C GLN A 173 35.10 2.82 -32.21
N GLU A 174 34.16 3.60 -32.75
CA GLU A 174 34.43 4.94 -33.31
C GLU A 174 35.11 5.85 -32.28
N TYR A 175 34.65 5.81 -31.02
CA TYR A 175 35.22 6.61 -29.95
C TYR A 175 36.67 6.23 -29.63
N PHE A 176 36.94 4.94 -29.36
CA PHE A 176 38.28 4.50 -28.97
C PHE A 176 39.30 4.53 -30.11
N GLU A 177 38.87 4.36 -31.36
CA GLU A 177 39.76 4.43 -32.53
C GLU A 177 40.09 5.87 -32.93
N SER A 178 39.11 6.79 -32.86
CA SER A 178 39.24 8.13 -33.43
C SER A 178 39.46 9.25 -32.41
N SER A 179 38.85 9.14 -31.22
CA SER A 179 38.72 10.27 -30.29
C SER A 179 39.44 10.09 -28.95
N TYR A 180 39.74 8.85 -28.55
CA TYR A 180 40.40 8.57 -27.26
C TYR A 180 41.92 8.81 -27.33
N GLU A 181 42.36 9.98 -26.85
CA GLU A 181 43.76 10.42 -26.90
C GLU A 181 44.77 9.46 -26.25
N PRO A 182 44.51 8.85 -25.07
CA PRO A 182 45.51 8.04 -24.37
C PRO A 182 46.00 6.79 -25.12
N MET A 183 45.27 6.32 -26.14
CA MET A 183 45.62 5.13 -26.93
C MET A 183 45.74 5.43 -28.43
N LYS A 184 45.83 6.71 -28.83
CA LYS A 184 45.84 7.11 -30.24
C LYS A 184 47.04 6.50 -30.97
N GLY A 185 46.76 5.67 -31.98
CA GLY A 185 47.79 5.00 -32.80
C GLY A 185 48.23 3.63 -32.28
N ASP A 186 47.84 3.23 -31.06
CA ASP A 186 48.06 1.89 -30.51
C ASP A 186 46.86 0.98 -30.78
N ARG A 187 46.84 0.36 -31.98
CA ARG A 187 45.74 -0.51 -32.42
C ARG A 187 45.47 -1.68 -31.44
N PRO A 188 46.48 -2.40 -30.91
CA PRO A 188 46.25 -3.42 -29.89
C PRO A 188 45.55 -2.90 -28.63
N ALA A 189 45.97 -1.75 -28.09
CA ALA A 189 45.35 -1.17 -26.90
C ALA A 189 43.91 -0.71 -27.15
N GLN A 190 43.65 -0.06 -28.29
CA GLN A 190 42.31 0.37 -28.72
C GLN A 190 41.35 -0.83 -28.82
N ARG A 191 41.77 -1.92 -29.48
CA ARG A 191 40.97 -3.16 -29.59
C ARG A 191 40.65 -3.76 -28.22
N LYS A 192 41.62 -3.75 -27.30
CA LYS A 192 41.42 -4.25 -25.93
C LYS A 192 40.43 -3.38 -25.15
N ALA A 193 40.46 -2.06 -25.34
CA ALA A 193 39.50 -1.13 -24.72
C ALA A 193 38.07 -1.37 -25.21
N VAL A 194 37.88 -1.45 -26.53
CA VAL A 194 36.58 -1.77 -27.15
C VAL A 194 36.06 -3.11 -26.63
N ALA A 195 36.91 -4.15 -26.59
CA ALA A 195 36.52 -5.46 -26.06
C ALA A 195 36.11 -5.41 -24.58
N LYS A 196 36.82 -4.64 -23.73
CA LYS A 196 36.47 -4.48 -22.30
C LYS A 196 35.09 -3.83 -22.15
N VAL A 197 34.82 -2.74 -22.90
CA VAL A 197 33.54 -2.02 -22.85
C VAL A 197 32.39 -2.86 -23.41
N ASN A 198 32.58 -3.51 -24.56
CA ASN A 198 31.55 -4.37 -25.16
C ASN A 198 31.17 -5.54 -24.24
N ARG A 199 32.14 -6.12 -23.51
CA ARG A 199 31.85 -7.16 -22.51
C ARG A 199 30.92 -6.66 -21.39
N VAL A 200 31.08 -5.41 -20.97
CA VAL A 200 30.18 -4.82 -19.96
C VAL A 200 28.78 -4.61 -20.54
N PHE A 201 28.67 -4.13 -21.78
CA PHE A 201 27.39 -3.97 -22.47
C PHE A 201 26.68 -5.31 -22.68
N GLU A 202 27.41 -6.35 -23.09
CA GLU A 202 26.90 -7.71 -23.22
C GLU A 202 26.40 -8.26 -21.88
N THR A 203 27.16 -8.04 -20.80
CA THR A 203 26.77 -8.44 -19.43
C THR A 203 25.45 -7.78 -19.04
N MET A 204 25.27 -6.48 -19.31
CA MET A 204 24.03 -5.78 -19.01
C MET A 204 22.84 -6.28 -19.85
N ARG A 205 23.02 -6.46 -21.18
CA ARG A 205 21.96 -6.97 -22.07
C ARG A 205 21.45 -8.34 -21.64
N ASN A 206 22.37 -9.22 -21.24
CA ASN A 206 22.07 -10.60 -20.83
C ASN A 206 21.74 -10.74 -19.34
N TYR A 207 21.74 -9.65 -18.58
CA TYR A 207 21.45 -9.67 -17.14
C TYR A 207 20.07 -10.23 -16.87
N GLN A 208 19.99 -11.25 -16.01
CA GLN A 208 18.76 -11.95 -15.68
C GLN A 208 18.07 -11.27 -14.50
N ILE A 209 16.90 -10.69 -14.74
CA ILE A 209 16.06 -10.06 -13.72
C ILE A 209 15.08 -11.12 -13.17
N PRO A 210 15.18 -11.50 -11.89
CA PRO A 210 14.25 -12.45 -11.28
C PRO A 210 12.91 -11.77 -11.04
N LEU A 211 11.84 -12.31 -11.63
CA LEU A 211 10.46 -11.87 -11.41
C LEU A 211 9.70 -12.95 -10.66
N VAL A 212 9.09 -12.55 -9.56
CA VAL A 212 8.19 -13.38 -8.76
C VAL A 212 6.77 -12.95 -9.09
N ILE A 213 5.99 -13.82 -9.72
CA ILE A 213 4.64 -13.53 -10.18
C ILE A 213 3.64 -14.23 -9.26
N VAL A 214 2.74 -13.46 -8.68
CA VAL A 214 1.58 -13.90 -7.92
C VAL A 214 0.38 -13.89 -8.87
N ASP A 215 -0.39 -14.98 -8.86
CA ASP A 215 -1.54 -15.13 -9.74
C ASP A 215 -2.79 -14.59 -9.02
N ARG A 216 -3.68 -13.91 -9.74
CA ARG A 216 -4.93 -13.38 -9.15
C ARG A 216 -5.86 -14.46 -8.58
N GLY A 217 -5.67 -15.74 -8.96
CA GLY A 217 -6.40 -16.86 -8.38
C GLY A 217 -6.12 -17.07 -6.88
N ASP A 218 -5.04 -16.50 -6.35
CA ASP A 218 -4.75 -16.49 -4.92
C ASP A 218 -5.74 -15.56 -4.19
N SER A 219 -6.12 -15.89 -2.94
CA SER A 219 -7.12 -15.10 -2.21
C SER A 219 -6.66 -13.64 -2.01
N THR A 220 -7.61 -12.70 -2.00
CA THR A 220 -7.39 -11.28 -1.65
C THR A 220 -6.53 -11.12 -0.39
N GLU A 221 -6.72 -12.00 0.60
CA GLU A 221 -5.95 -12.04 1.84
C GLU A 221 -4.50 -12.44 1.64
N ALA A 222 -4.20 -13.39 0.74
CA ALA A 222 -2.84 -13.81 0.45
C ALA A 222 -2.04 -12.67 -0.19
N ILE A 223 -2.62 -12.00 -1.19
CA ILE A 223 -2.02 -10.82 -1.86
C ILE A 223 -1.69 -9.73 -0.82
N CYS A 224 -2.67 -9.44 0.03
CA CYS A 224 -2.56 -8.48 1.12
C CYS A 224 -1.44 -8.80 2.14
N ARG A 225 -1.32 -10.06 2.57
CA ARG A 225 -0.25 -10.50 3.48
C ARG A 225 1.12 -10.38 2.84
N ILE A 226 1.23 -10.71 1.55
CA ILE A 226 2.48 -10.55 0.80
C ILE A 226 2.90 -9.07 0.79
N PHE A 227 1.95 -8.15 0.55
CA PHE A 227 2.21 -6.71 0.63
C PHE A 227 2.71 -6.26 2.00
N GLU A 228 2.08 -6.70 3.09
CA GLU A 228 2.50 -6.33 4.45
C GLU A 228 3.88 -6.84 4.81
N THR A 229 4.16 -8.09 4.44
CA THR A 229 5.44 -8.74 4.74
C THR A 229 6.59 -7.99 4.08
N ILE A 230 6.38 -7.54 2.84
CA ILE A 230 7.39 -6.80 2.08
C ILE A 230 7.50 -5.35 2.54
N ASN A 231 6.39 -4.70 2.86
CA ASN A 231 6.38 -3.34 3.39
C ASN A 231 6.75 -3.26 4.88
N SER A 232 7.14 -4.38 5.52
CA SER A 232 7.48 -4.45 6.94
C SER A 232 8.67 -3.58 7.36
N THR A 233 9.55 -3.22 6.42
CA THR A 233 10.67 -2.29 6.62
C THR A 233 10.32 -0.83 6.33
N GLY A 234 9.09 -0.54 5.88
CA GLY A 234 8.54 0.81 5.65
C GLY A 234 7.28 1.09 6.48
N THR A 235 6.53 2.14 6.13
CA THR A 235 5.22 2.42 6.74
C THR A 235 4.28 1.26 6.44
N ARG A 236 3.74 0.62 7.49
CA ARG A 236 2.78 -0.49 7.34
C ARG A 236 1.53 0.03 6.61
N LEU A 237 1.19 -0.61 5.50
CA LEU A 237 -0.09 -0.41 4.81
C LEU A 237 -1.22 -0.96 5.68
N THR A 238 -2.22 -0.13 5.97
CA THR A 238 -3.42 -0.54 6.70
C THR A 238 -4.43 -1.22 5.77
N THR A 239 -5.45 -1.89 6.32
CA THR A 239 -6.55 -2.41 5.48
C THR A 239 -7.27 -1.28 4.76
N PHE A 240 -7.41 -0.12 5.42
CA PHE A 240 -8.01 1.06 4.82
C PHE A 240 -7.22 1.57 3.61
N ASP A 241 -5.89 1.62 3.66
CA ASP A 241 -5.06 2.05 2.53
C ASP A 241 -5.24 1.16 1.29
N LEU A 242 -5.40 -0.15 1.52
CA LEU A 242 -5.68 -1.11 0.45
C LEU A 242 -7.09 -0.97 -0.09
N ALA A 243 -8.07 -0.68 0.77
CA ALA A 243 -9.42 -0.37 0.33
C ALA A 243 -9.44 0.90 -0.52
N VAL A 244 -8.76 1.97 -0.08
CA VAL A 244 -8.62 3.22 -0.86
C VAL A 244 -8.08 2.93 -2.26
N ALA A 245 -7.05 2.09 -2.34
CA ALA A 245 -6.51 1.67 -3.62
C ALA A 245 -7.49 0.87 -4.47
N ARG A 246 -8.23 -0.04 -3.86
CA ARG A 246 -9.17 -0.91 -4.57
C ARG A 246 -10.36 -0.15 -5.14
N PHE A 247 -10.95 0.77 -4.37
CA PHE A 247 -12.18 1.47 -4.76
C PHE A 247 -11.94 2.72 -5.64
N PHE A 248 -10.71 3.23 -5.71
CA PHE A 248 -10.38 4.40 -6.53
C PHE A 248 -10.55 4.11 -8.05
N PRO A 249 -11.09 5.05 -8.85
CA PRO A 249 -11.49 6.42 -8.50
C PRO A 249 -12.91 6.56 -7.93
N SER A 250 -13.73 5.52 -7.99
CA SER A 250 -15.14 5.59 -7.64
C SER A 250 -15.59 4.33 -6.89
N PRO A 251 -15.83 4.40 -5.57
CA PRO A 251 -15.71 5.60 -4.73
C PRO A 251 -14.26 5.98 -4.37
N ASP A 252 -13.97 7.28 -4.34
CA ASP A 252 -12.74 7.82 -3.75
C ASP A 252 -12.85 7.83 -2.22
N LEU A 253 -12.48 6.70 -1.59
CA LEU A 253 -12.50 6.55 -0.14
C LEU A 253 -11.64 7.57 0.62
N HIS A 254 -10.56 8.06 0.01
CA HIS A 254 -9.72 9.07 0.65
C HIS A 254 -10.50 10.38 0.78
N ASN A 255 -11.13 10.81 -0.32
CA ASN A 255 -11.96 12.01 -0.33
C ASN A 255 -13.18 11.86 0.58
N LEU A 256 -13.89 10.74 0.48
CA LEU A 256 -15.03 10.43 1.35
C LEU A 256 -14.66 10.52 2.84
N TRP A 257 -13.49 10.00 3.23
CA TRP A 257 -13.02 10.10 4.61
C TRP A 257 -12.70 11.55 5.02
N GLN A 258 -12.03 12.34 4.19
CA GLN A 258 -11.78 13.76 4.50
C GLN A 258 -13.08 14.56 4.64
N GLN A 259 -14.08 14.29 3.79
CA GLN A 259 -15.41 14.90 3.90
C GLN A 259 -16.09 14.52 5.22
N SER A 260 -16.06 13.24 5.61
CA SER A 260 -16.62 12.80 6.89
C SER A 260 -15.97 13.51 8.07
N LYS A 261 -14.64 13.65 8.10
CA LYS A 261 -13.93 14.38 9.17
C LYS A 261 -14.28 15.87 9.21
N THR A 262 -14.50 16.48 8.04
CA THR A 262 -14.94 17.88 7.94
C THR A 262 -16.36 18.05 8.48
N LYS A 263 -17.25 17.09 8.20
CA LYS A 263 -18.65 17.09 8.65
C LYS A 263 -18.79 16.79 10.16
N HIS A 264 -17.95 15.91 10.69
CA HIS A 264 -18.02 15.45 12.07
C HIS A 264 -16.68 15.66 12.79
N ALA A 265 -16.55 16.79 13.50
CA ALA A 265 -15.32 17.16 14.21
C ALA A 265 -14.85 16.12 15.25
N VAL A 266 -15.79 15.35 15.82
CA VAL A 266 -15.49 14.27 16.77
C VAL A 266 -14.58 13.19 16.19
N LEU A 267 -14.67 12.93 14.86
CA LEU A 267 -13.83 11.93 14.18
C LEU A 267 -12.34 12.33 14.23
N GLU A 268 -12.02 13.60 13.98
CA GLU A 268 -10.65 14.11 14.07
C GLU A 268 -10.22 14.22 15.55
N ARG A 269 -11.10 14.72 16.42
CA ARG A 269 -10.84 14.89 17.86
C ARG A 269 -10.40 13.57 18.52
N PHE A 270 -11.07 12.46 18.20
CA PHE A 270 -10.73 11.13 18.71
C PHE A 270 -9.73 10.36 17.86
N SER A 271 -9.16 10.96 16.80
CA SER A 271 -8.25 10.29 15.88
C SER A 271 -8.83 8.98 15.31
N ALA A 272 -10.11 9.00 14.94
CA ALA A 272 -10.80 7.84 14.40
C ALA A 272 -10.17 7.38 13.06
N GLU A 273 -10.29 6.09 12.75
CA GLU A 273 -9.75 5.51 11.53
C GLU A 273 -10.86 5.18 10.52
N GLY A 274 -10.65 5.50 9.24
CA GLY A 274 -11.59 5.19 8.16
C GLY A 274 -11.91 3.69 8.02
N GLU A 275 -11.03 2.81 8.51
CA GLU A 275 -11.29 1.36 8.58
C GLU A 275 -12.56 1.06 9.39
N ARG A 276 -12.85 1.82 10.46
CA ARG A 276 -14.05 1.62 11.29
C ARG A 276 -15.33 1.89 10.51
N VAL A 277 -15.32 2.90 9.63
CA VAL A 277 -16.46 3.17 8.73
C VAL A 277 -16.67 2.00 7.78
N LEU A 278 -15.60 1.47 7.17
CA LEU A 278 -15.71 0.28 6.31
C LEU A 278 -16.22 -0.95 7.07
N GLN A 279 -15.81 -1.15 8.32
CA GLN A 279 -16.33 -2.24 9.15
C GLN A 279 -17.85 -2.11 9.35
N ILE A 280 -18.35 -0.89 9.62
CA ILE A 280 -19.79 -0.62 9.74
C ILE A 280 -20.50 -0.87 8.40
N VAL A 281 -19.96 -0.36 7.28
CA VAL A 281 -20.52 -0.61 5.93
C VAL A 281 -20.63 -2.11 5.66
N ALA A 282 -19.57 -2.88 5.93
CA ALA A 282 -19.58 -4.32 5.71
C ALA A 282 -20.63 -5.05 6.54
N ILE A 283 -20.79 -4.65 7.80
CA ILE A 283 -21.82 -5.19 8.69
C ILE A 283 -23.21 -4.85 8.16
N VAL A 284 -23.49 -3.57 7.86
CA VAL A 284 -24.80 -3.12 7.39
C VAL A 284 -25.18 -3.81 6.08
N SER A 285 -24.30 -3.79 5.08
CA SER A 285 -24.52 -4.51 3.81
C SER A 285 -24.77 -5.99 4.04
N GLY A 286 -23.98 -6.63 4.93
CA GLY A 286 -24.12 -8.04 5.23
C GLY A 286 -25.45 -8.41 5.88
N TYR A 287 -26.03 -7.55 6.73
CA TYR A 287 -27.35 -7.78 7.33
C TYR A 287 -28.50 -7.49 6.37
N GLU A 288 -28.38 -6.49 5.49
CA GLU A 288 -29.44 -6.15 4.52
C GLU A 288 -29.57 -7.18 3.39
N GLN A 289 -28.45 -7.75 2.93
CA GLN A 289 -28.45 -8.77 1.86
C GLN A 289 -29.00 -10.13 2.34
N ARG A 290 -29.15 -10.34 3.65
CA ARG A 290 -29.65 -11.58 4.25
C ARG A 290 -31.19 -11.59 4.31
N SER A 291 -31.82 -11.78 3.16
CA SER A 291 -33.23 -12.21 3.09
C SER A 291 -33.32 -13.74 2.95
N GLY A 292 -33.55 -14.47 4.05
CA GLY A 292 -33.75 -15.93 4.01
C GLY A 292 -33.44 -16.71 5.30
N TYR A 293 -33.84 -17.98 5.32
CA TYR A 293 -33.87 -18.92 6.48
C TYR A 293 -32.49 -19.41 6.99
N GLU A 294 -31.36 -18.95 6.44
CA GLU A 294 -30.00 -19.32 6.86
C GLU A 294 -29.45 -18.44 8.02
N GLN A 295 -30.32 -18.15 9.01
CA GLN A 295 -30.06 -17.21 10.12
C GLN A 295 -29.19 -17.79 11.26
N ARG A 296 -27.96 -18.25 10.99
CA ARG A 296 -27.06 -18.69 12.09
C ARG A 296 -25.62 -18.17 12.08
N SER A 297 -25.17 -17.46 11.05
CA SER A 297 -23.82 -16.86 11.07
C SER A 297 -23.92 -15.34 11.18
N TYR A 298 -23.11 -14.70 12.02
CA TYR A 298 -23.02 -13.23 12.13
C TYR A 298 -22.16 -12.66 10.98
N VAL A 299 -22.09 -11.34 10.81
CA VAL A 299 -21.19 -10.73 9.82
C VAL A 299 -19.86 -10.43 10.50
N GLU A 300 -18.78 -11.06 10.04
CA GLU A 300 -17.43 -10.73 10.48
C GLU A 300 -16.82 -9.69 9.54
N PRO A 301 -16.51 -8.47 10.02
CA PRO A 301 -15.85 -7.44 9.23
C PRO A 301 -14.34 -7.76 9.13
N THR A 302 -14.01 -8.94 8.62
CA THR A 302 -12.63 -9.33 8.32
C THR A 302 -12.11 -8.48 7.17
N ARG A 303 -10.79 -8.44 7.04
CA ARG A 303 -10.14 -7.77 5.90
C ARG A 303 -10.66 -8.27 4.56
N GLY A 304 -10.82 -9.59 4.40
CA GLY A 304 -11.42 -10.19 3.21
C GLY A 304 -12.83 -9.64 2.96
N THR A 305 -13.66 -9.53 3.99
CA THR A 305 -15.00 -8.94 3.89
C THR A 305 -14.94 -7.47 3.46
N LEU A 306 -14.07 -6.64 4.07
CA LEU A 306 -13.97 -5.22 3.73
C LEU A 306 -13.52 -5.01 2.28
N LEU A 307 -12.55 -5.79 1.82
CA LEU A 307 -12.04 -5.70 0.46
C LEU A 307 -13.01 -6.30 -0.56
N ASN A 308 -13.84 -7.27 -0.20
CA ASN A 308 -14.82 -7.84 -1.13
C ASN A 308 -16.12 -7.02 -1.26
N LEU A 309 -16.26 -5.90 -0.55
CA LEU A 309 -17.38 -4.98 -0.76
C LEU A 309 -17.43 -4.48 -2.21
N THR A 310 -18.63 -4.18 -2.70
CA THR A 310 -18.79 -3.54 -4.01
C THR A 310 -18.66 -2.02 -3.88
N GLY A 311 -18.31 -1.34 -4.99
CA GLY A 311 -18.30 0.12 -5.01
C GLY A 311 -19.67 0.73 -4.67
N ASN A 312 -20.76 0.03 -5.01
CA ASN A 312 -22.13 0.43 -4.64
C ASN A 312 -22.36 0.27 -3.13
N ASP A 313 -21.87 -0.81 -2.51
CA ASP A 313 -22.01 -1.01 -1.06
C ASP A 313 -21.44 0.15 -0.27
N VAL A 314 -20.23 0.57 -0.67
CA VAL A 314 -19.52 1.70 -0.08
C VAL A 314 -20.22 3.02 -0.38
N SER A 315 -20.47 3.32 -1.66
CA SER A 315 -21.01 4.64 -2.07
C SER A 315 -22.39 4.91 -1.48
N ALA A 316 -23.24 3.89 -1.40
CA ALA A 316 -24.60 4.05 -0.89
C ALA A 316 -24.68 4.23 0.63
N ARG A 317 -23.69 3.75 1.39
CA ARG A 317 -23.77 3.65 2.87
C ARG A 317 -22.69 4.43 3.60
N TRP A 318 -21.66 4.94 2.91
CA TRP A 318 -20.51 5.56 3.56
C TRP A 318 -20.91 6.72 4.49
N ASP A 319 -21.72 7.66 4.01
CA ASP A 319 -22.07 8.86 4.79
C ASP A 319 -22.88 8.50 6.05
N ASP A 320 -23.87 7.60 5.92
CA ASP A 320 -24.66 7.12 7.05
C ASP A 320 -23.81 6.35 8.06
N CYS A 321 -22.88 5.52 7.59
CA CYS A 321 -21.97 4.76 8.47
C CYS A 321 -20.93 5.67 9.15
N ALA A 322 -20.44 6.71 8.47
CA ALA A 322 -19.55 7.70 9.06
C ALA A 322 -20.27 8.53 10.13
N ASN A 323 -21.52 8.92 9.87
CA ASN A 323 -22.38 9.57 10.84
C ASN A 323 -22.68 8.67 12.05
N ALA A 324 -22.92 7.37 11.83
CA ALA A 324 -23.10 6.39 12.91
C ALA A 324 -21.86 6.28 13.80
N LEU A 325 -20.66 6.26 13.20
CA LEU A 325 -19.41 6.26 13.95
C LEU A 325 -19.24 7.55 14.75
N ALA A 326 -19.58 8.70 14.17
CA ALA A 326 -19.56 9.98 14.88
C ALA A 326 -20.51 9.98 16.08
N GLN A 327 -21.75 9.50 15.92
CA GLN A 327 -22.72 9.36 17.02
C GLN A 327 -22.22 8.43 18.14
N ALA A 328 -21.52 7.35 17.80
CA ALA A 328 -20.92 6.47 18.80
C ALA A 328 -19.80 7.16 19.56
N LEU A 329 -19.00 7.99 18.89
CA LEU A 329 -17.93 8.77 19.54
C LEU A 329 -18.50 9.88 20.44
N ASP A 330 -19.50 10.61 19.96
CA ASP A 330 -20.21 11.60 20.78
C ASP A 330 -20.86 10.91 22.01
N TRP A 331 -21.46 9.73 21.82
CA TRP A 331 -22.02 8.96 22.93
C TRP A 331 -20.96 8.59 23.97
N VAL A 332 -19.79 8.07 23.58
CA VAL A 332 -18.75 7.73 24.58
C VAL A 332 -18.16 8.97 25.25
N GLU A 333 -18.09 10.09 24.55
CA GLU A 333 -17.65 11.38 25.10
C GLU A 333 -18.64 11.92 26.14
N ASP A 334 -19.95 11.84 25.86
CA ASP A 334 -21.01 12.14 26.84
C ASP A 334 -20.94 11.24 28.07
N HIS A 335 -20.31 10.06 27.95
CA HIS A 335 -20.03 9.11 29.03
C HIS A 335 -18.60 9.20 29.55
N GLY A 336 -17.96 10.36 29.40
CA GLY A 336 -16.71 10.74 30.06
C GLY A 336 -15.43 10.30 29.34
N ALA A 337 -15.52 9.69 28.15
CA ALA A 337 -14.35 9.40 27.35
C ALA A 337 -13.74 10.70 26.80
N VAL A 338 -12.41 10.69 26.61
CA VAL A 338 -11.70 11.78 25.92
C VAL A 338 -10.69 11.25 24.93
N PRO A 339 -10.23 12.12 24.00
CA PRO A 339 -9.09 11.82 23.16
C PRO A 339 -7.92 11.22 23.94
N GLY A 340 -7.45 10.06 23.51
CA GLY A 340 -6.35 9.31 24.14
C GLY A 340 -6.75 8.40 25.33
N LEU A 341 -7.99 8.47 25.82
CA LEU A 341 -8.50 7.61 26.90
C LEU A 341 -9.77 6.83 26.49
N LEU A 342 -9.92 6.50 25.21
CA LEU A 342 -11.01 5.66 24.76
C LEU A 342 -10.77 4.21 25.23
N SER A 343 -11.69 3.66 26.02
CA SER A 343 -11.49 2.39 26.71
C SER A 343 -11.40 1.18 25.80
N ASN A 344 -12.20 1.14 24.73
CA ASN A 344 -12.16 0.05 23.77
C ASN A 344 -12.69 0.48 22.41
N ASP A 345 -11.78 0.89 21.53
CA ASP A 345 -12.09 1.32 20.16
C ASP A 345 -12.89 0.28 19.37
N ALA A 346 -12.72 -1.02 19.68
CA ALA A 346 -13.42 -2.08 18.96
C ALA A 346 -14.92 -2.14 19.31
N LEU A 347 -15.35 -1.56 20.43
CA LEU A 347 -16.78 -1.43 20.79
C LEU A 347 -17.48 -0.29 20.03
N LEU A 348 -16.72 0.63 19.40
CA LEU A 348 -17.31 1.71 18.62
C LEU A 348 -18.13 1.18 17.43
N VAL A 349 -17.67 0.13 16.76
CA VAL A 349 -18.39 -0.43 15.60
C VAL A 349 -19.74 -1.05 16.00
N PRO A 350 -19.82 -1.94 17.01
CA PRO A 350 -21.10 -2.42 17.52
C PRO A 350 -22.00 -1.31 18.06
N LEU A 351 -21.43 -0.33 18.76
CA LEU A 351 -22.19 0.80 19.31
C LEU A 351 -22.77 1.68 18.19
N ALA A 352 -21.96 2.02 17.18
CA ALA A 352 -22.38 2.79 16.01
C ALA A 352 -23.51 2.10 15.26
N TYR A 353 -23.35 0.79 15.01
CA TYR A 353 -24.40 -0.03 14.41
C TYR A 353 -25.70 0.03 15.22
N PHE A 354 -25.62 -0.20 16.53
CA PHE A 354 -26.82 -0.18 17.37
C PHE A 354 -27.51 1.19 17.36
N LEU A 355 -26.77 2.26 17.64
CA LEU A 355 -27.32 3.62 17.71
C LEU A 355 -27.97 4.06 16.39
N ALA A 356 -27.37 3.71 15.25
CA ALA A 356 -27.91 4.02 13.92
C ALA A 356 -29.24 3.28 13.63
N ASN A 357 -29.44 2.10 14.20
CA ASN A 357 -30.62 1.27 13.96
C ASN A 357 -31.73 1.44 15.02
N VAL A 358 -31.50 2.21 16.08
CA VAL A 358 -32.52 2.51 17.10
C VAL A 358 -33.51 3.57 16.58
N THR A 359 -34.73 3.14 16.26
CA THR A 359 -35.82 4.04 15.81
C THR A 359 -36.56 4.69 16.98
N HIS A 360 -37.23 5.83 16.74
CA HIS A 360 -38.10 6.48 17.74
C HIS A 360 -39.17 5.53 18.29
N LYS A 361 -39.77 4.70 17.42
CA LYS A 361 -40.75 3.69 17.82
C LYS A 361 -40.12 2.66 18.77
N TRP A 362 -38.93 2.16 18.44
CA TRP A 362 -38.23 1.21 19.28
C TRP A 362 -37.87 1.80 20.66
N LYS A 363 -37.38 3.06 20.71
CA LYS A 363 -37.10 3.77 21.98
C LYS A 363 -38.33 3.86 22.88
N SER A 364 -39.50 4.13 22.30
CA SER A 364 -40.75 4.22 23.07
C SER A 364 -41.19 2.90 23.69
N LEU A 365 -40.86 1.78 23.04
CA LEU A 365 -41.14 0.42 23.54
C LEU A 365 -40.09 -0.05 24.55
N ASN A 366 -38.88 0.50 24.48
CA ASN A 366 -37.73 0.11 25.30
C ASN A 366 -37.18 1.29 26.13
N PRO A 367 -37.94 1.85 27.10
CA PRO A 367 -37.54 3.06 27.82
C PRO A 367 -36.25 2.90 28.66
N SER A 368 -35.90 1.67 29.04
CA SER A 368 -34.69 1.35 29.82
C SER A 368 -33.45 1.09 28.97
N TYR A 369 -33.53 1.23 27.64
CA TYR A 369 -32.43 0.84 26.76
C TYR A 369 -31.11 1.57 27.05
N ASN A 370 -31.16 2.85 27.41
CA ASN A 370 -29.95 3.62 27.75
C ASN A 370 -29.19 2.96 28.91
N THR A 371 -29.88 2.62 30.00
CA THR A 371 -29.27 1.95 31.15
C THR A 371 -28.71 0.58 30.79
N VAL A 372 -29.38 -0.17 29.91
CA VAL A 372 -28.88 -1.47 29.43
C VAL A 372 -27.63 -1.28 28.56
N LEU A 373 -27.63 -0.29 27.66
CA LEU A 373 -26.52 0.03 26.77
C LEU A 373 -25.29 0.54 27.55
N GLU A 374 -25.49 1.43 28.53
CA GLU A 374 -24.45 1.89 29.45
C GLU A 374 -23.80 0.72 30.19
N ARG A 375 -24.62 -0.16 30.80
CA ARG A 375 -24.13 -1.36 31.49
C ARG A 375 -23.40 -2.29 30.53
N TRP A 376 -23.93 -2.49 29.32
CA TRP A 376 -23.29 -3.30 28.29
C TRP A 376 -21.91 -2.77 27.92
N TYR A 377 -21.78 -1.47 27.62
CA TYR A 377 -20.53 -0.85 27.17
C TYR A 377 -19.44 -0.92 28.26
N PHE A 378 -19.78 -0.49 29.47
CA PHE A 378 -18.82 -0.48 30.58
C PHE A 378 -18.49 -1.89 31.06
N SER A 379 -19.43 -2.83 31.08
CA SER A 379 -19.12 -4.23 31.42
C SER A 379 -18.17 -4.88 30.43
N HIS A 380 -18.32 -4.62 29.13
CA HIS A 380 -17.39 -5.13 28.11
C HIS A 380 -16.01 -4.46 28.20
N SER A 381 -15.95 -3.17 28.52
CA SER A 381 -14.69 -2.45 28.68
C SER A 381 -13.93 -2.85 29.95
N LEU A 382 -14.66 -3.19 31.03
CA LEU A 382 -14.08 -3.54 32.34
C LEU A 382 -13.74 -5.04 32.50
N GLN A 383 -14.11 -5.88 31.54
CA GLN A 383 -13.84 -7.32 31.63
C GLN A 383 -12.34 -7.63 31.61
N GLN A 384 -11.92 -8.61 32.42
CA GLN A 384 -10.54 -9.09 32.41
C GLN A 384 -10.18 -9.65 31.02
N GLY A 385 -9.12 -9.14 30.40
CA GLY A 385 -8.74 -9.51 29.04
C GLY A 385 -9.44 -8.69 27.94
N ALA A 386 -10.12 -7.59 28.28
CA ALA A 386 -10.54 -6.56 27.32
C ALA A 386 -9.32 -5.97 26.61
N ARG A 387 -8.88 -6.64 25.55
CA ARG A 387 -7.94 -6.12 24.54
C ARG A 387 -8.74 -5.62 23.35
N GLN A 388 -8.08 -4.93 22.41
CA GLN A 388 -8.67 -4.64 21.10
C GLN A 388 -9.34 -5.90 20.56
N ALA A 389 -10.67 -5.83 20.37
CA ALA A 389 -11.45 -7.00 20.02
C ALA A 389 -11.08 -7.47 18.60
N SER A 390 -10.94 -8.79 18.41
CA SER A 390 -10.77 -9.36 17.08
C SER A 390 -12.03 -9.10 16.22
N ASN A 391 -11.89 -9.13 14.89
CA ASN A 391 -13.03 -8.96 13.98
C ASN A 391 -14.17 -9.96 14.27
N TYR A 392 -13.82 -11.18 14.69
CA TYR A 392 -14.76 -12.17 15.21
C TYR A 392 -15.61 -11.63 16.37
N LYS A 393 -14.98 -11.03 17.38
CA LYS A 393 -15.69 -10.52 18.56
C LYS A 393 -16.55 -9.31 18.21
N ILE A 394 -16.11 -8.46 17.27
CA ILE A 394 -16.95 -7.37 16.73
C ILE A 394 -18.23 -7.95 16.12
N GLY A 395 -18.12 -8.92 15.22
CA GLY A 395 -19.27 -9.54 14.56
C GLY A 395 -20.24 -10.22 15.53
N GLN A 396 -19.74 -10.95 16.52
CA GLN A 396 -20.59 -11.54 17.57
C GLN A 396 -21.34 -10.49 18.38
N THR A 397 -20.65 -9.40 18.73
CA THR A 397 -21.21 -8.33 19.56
C THR A 397 -22.31 -7.59 18.82
N VAL A 398 -22.08 -7.27 17.53
CA VAL A 398 -23.10 -6.72 16.63
C VAL A 398 -24.30 -7.66 16.56
N SER A 399 -24.08 -8.96 16.38
CA SER A 399 -25.18 -9.94 16.30
C SER A 399 -26.03 -9.99 17.58
N SER A 400 -25.39 -9.86 18.75
CA SER A 400 -26.11 -9.76 20.02
C SER A 400 -26.95 -8.49 20.11
N LEU A 401 -26.42 -7.33 19.68
CA LEU A 401 -27.15 -6.07 19.66
C LEU A 401 -28.25 -6.04 18.60
N HIS A 402 -28.02 -6.69 17.45
CA HIS A 402 -29.00 -6.84 16.38
C HIS A 402 -30.22 -7.64 16.85
N ARG A 403 -30.00 -8.79 17.51
CA ARG A 403 -31.10 -9.58 18.10
C ARG A 403 -31.87 -8.81 19.16
N TRP A 404 -31.20 -7.91 19.89
CA TRP A 404 -31.93 -7.02 20.80
C TRP A 404 -32.85 -6.04 20.05
N LEU A 405 -32.40 -5.51 18.91
CA LEU A 405 -33.21 -4.62 18.08
C LEU A 405 -34.39 -5.32 17.41
N THR A 406 -34.20 -6.56 16.93
CA THR A 406 -35.17 -7.27 16.08
C THR A 406 -36.04 -8.28 16.81
N GLU A 407 -35.50 -8.94 17.84
CA GLU A 407 -36.13 -10.06 18.55
C GLU A 407 -36.39 -9.74 20.04
N ASP A 408 -36.04 -8.53 20.49
CA ASP A 408 -36.11 -8.10 21.91
C ASP A 408 -35.27 -8.97 22.86
N GLN A 409 -34.30 -9.71 22.31
CA GLN A 409 -33.38 -10.52 23.10
C GLN A 409 -32.25 -9.66 23.67
N LEU A 410 -32.25 -9.45 25.00
CA LEU A 410 -31.22 -8.66 25.68
C LEU A 410 -29.80 -9.14 25.35
N PRO A 411 -28.85 -8.21 25.15
CA PRO A 411 -27.47 -8.57 24.89
C PRO A 411 -26.82 -9.19 26.12
N GLU A 412 -25.81 -10.03 25.90
CA GLU A 412 -24.99 -10.53 27.00
C GLU A 412 -24.27 -9.36 27.70
N ILE A 413 -24.36 -9.29 29.01
CA ILE A 413 -23.64 -8.31 29.83
C ILE A 413 -22.64 -9.08 30.70
N PRO A 414 -21.33 -9.01 30.40
CA PRO A 414 -20.31 -9.70 31.16
C PRO A 414 -20.34 -9.32 32.64
N ARG A 415 -20.06 -10.30 33.51
CA ARG A 415 -19.84 -10.02 34.94
C ARG A 415 -18.45 -9.44 35.13
N VAL A 416 -18.38 -8.21 35.63
CA VAL A 416 -17.13 -7.53 35.99
C VAL A 416 -16.76 -7.90 37.42
N ARG A 417 -15.52 -8.32 37.63
CA ARG A 417 -14.92 -8.48 38.96
C ARG A 417 -13.81 -7.45 39.11
N LEU A 418 -13.90 -6.65 40.16
CA LEU A 418 -12.90 -5.64 40.50
C LEU A 418 -12.12 -6.12 41.71
N ASP A 419 -10.84 -6.40 41.52
CA ASP A 419 -9.92 -6.71 42.61
C ASP A 419 -9.03 -5.48 42.89
N PRO A 420 -8.99 -4.96 44.13
CA PRO A 420 -8.20 -3.78 44.45
C PRO A 420 -6.71 -3.90 44.11
N THR A 421 -6.12 -5.09 44.25
CA THR A 421 -4.70 -5.31 43.96
C THR A 421 -4.43 -5.34 42.46
N GLU A 422 -5.36 -5.85 41.65
CA GLU A 422 -5.29 -5.77 40.19
C GLU A 422 -5.47 -4.32 39.69
N LEU A 423 -6.42 -3.57 40.27
CA LEU A 423 -6.71 -2.20 39.88
C LEU A 423 -5.49 -1.28 40.03
N LEU A 424 -4.74 -1.42 41.13
CA LEU A 424 -3.52 -0.65 41.39
C LEU A 424 -2.38 -0.95 40.41
N ARG A 425 -2.46 -2.06 39.66
CA ARG A 425 -1.44 -2.49 38.69
C ARG A 425 -1.82 -2.20 37.24
N LEU A 426 -2.99 -1.61 36.99
CA LEU A 426 -3.42 -1.31 35.62
C LEU A 426 -2.53 -0.25 34.99
N ALA A 427 -2.05 -0.53 33.78
CA ALA A 427 -1.36 0.46 32.97
C ALA A 427 -2.36 1.49 32.42
N LYS A 428 -1.89 2.70 32.12
CA LYS A 428 -2.74 3.76 31.51
C LYS A 428 -3.34 3.36 30.17
N THR A 429 -2.70 2.43 29.46
CA THR A 429 -3.12 1.87 28.18
C THR A 429 -4.08 0.68 28.33
N ASP A 430 -4.39 0.23 29.55
CA ASP A 430 -5.34 -0.85 29.78
C ASP A 430 -6.77 -0.31 29.60
N ALA A 431 -7.59 -1.01 28.82
CA ALA A 431 -8.98 -0.67 28.55
C ALA A 431 -9.79 -0.43 29.84
N ARG A 432 -9.50 -1.21 30.88
CA ARG A 432 -10.18 -1.12 32.18
C ARG A 432 -9.82 0.17 32.91
N TYR A 433 -8.55 0.59 32.83
CA TYR A 433 -8.08 1.84 33.41
C TYR A 433 -8.81 3.03 32.77
N GLN A 434 -8.84 3.06 31.44
CA GLN A 434 -9.53 4.09 30.67
C GLN A 434 -11.04 4.10 30.96
N ALA A 435 -11.68 2.92 31.04
CA ALA A 435 -13.11 2.82 31.37
C ALA A 435 -13.44 3.35 32.77
N ILE A 436 -12.60 3.07 33.77
CA ILE A 436 -12.77 3.60 35.13
C ILE A 436 -12.64 5.12 35.12
N LEU A 437 -11.66 5.67 34.40
CA LEU A 437 -11.52 7.12 34.28
C LEU A 437 -12.73 7.76 33.60
N SER A 438 -13.25 7.18 32.53
CA SER A 438 -14.46 7.68 31.87
C SER A 438 -15.67 7.66 32.82
N LEU A 439 -15.85 6.58 33.58
CA LEU A 439 -16.91 6.49 34.61
C LEU A 439 -16.77 7.56 35.69
N LEU A 440 -15.55 7.77 36.19
CA LEU A 440 -15.29 8.80 37.19
C LEU A 440 -15.63 10.18 36.65
N ARG A 441 -15.19 10.51 35.43
CA ARG A 441 -15.52 11.80 34.78
C ARG A 441 -17.02 11.97 34.59
N TRP A 442 -17.68 10.96 34.02
CA TRP A 442 -19.11 11.00 33.75
C TRP A 442 -19.96 11.18 35.00
N LYS A 443 -19.57 10.55 36.12
CA LYS A 443 -20.28 10.66 37.40
C LYS A 443 -19.80 11.83 38.28
N GLY A 444 -18.99 12.75 37.73
CA GLY A 444 -18.56 13.96 38.44
C GLY A 444 -17.49 13.71 39.51
N GLY A 445 -16.65 12.69 39.32
CA GLY A 445 -15.50 12.40 40.15
C GLY A 445 -14.53 13.58 40.23
N LYS A 446 -13.91 13.74 41.38
CA LYS A 446 -12.87 14.75 41.60
C LYS A 446 -11.49 14.15 41.41
N ASP A 447 -10.57 14.95 40.87
CA ASP A 447 -9.16 14.63 40.92
C ASP A 447 -8.72 14.62 42.39
N LEU A 448 -8.13 13.52 42.84
CA LEU A 448 -7.82 13.33 44.26
C LEU A 448 -6.63 14.17 44.74
N TRP A 449 -5.89 14.81 43.82
CA TRP A 449 -4.75 15.66 44.14
C TRP A 449 -5.11 17.15 44.09
N THR A 450 -5.90 17.56 43.10
CA THR A 450 -6.29 18.97 42.88
C THR A 450 -7.67 19.31 43.43
N GLU A 451 -8.48 18.30 43.78
CA GLU A 451 -9.89 18.40 44.15
C GLU A 451 -10.82 19.01 43.07
N GLU A 452 -10.28 19.31 41.89
CA GLU A 452 -11.04 19.80 40.75
C GLU A 452 -11.91 18.67 40.19
N THR A 453 -13.08 19.03 39.64
CA THR A 453 -13.91 18.07 38.92
C THR A 453 -13.16 17.56 37.71
N LEU A 454 -13.08 16.23 37.54
CA LEU A 454 -12.56 15.60 36.33
C LEU A 454 -13.54 15.92 35.19
N ARG A 455 -13.32 17.05 34.51
CA ARG A 455 -14.07 17.46 33.32
C ARG A 455 -13.64 16.60 32.16
#